data_AF-A0A8X6FSL4-F1
#
_entry.id   AF-A0A8X6FSL4-F1
#
_cell.length_a   1.000
_cell.length_b   1.000
_cell.length_c   1.000
_cell.angle_alpha   90.00
_cell.angle_beta   90.00
_cell.angle_gamma   90.00
#
_symmetry.space_group_name_H-M   'P 1'
#
loop_
_entity.id
_entity.type
_entity.pdbx_description
1 polymer ?
#
loop_
_entity_poly.entity_id
_entity_poly.type
_entity_poly.pdbx_seq_one_letter_code
_entity_poly.pdbx_strand_id
1 'polypeptide(L)'
;MKSDFNERLSQEFSFEAATLQDIWSLFHTAELLTKNAITLIEAMKPTQDLLLNLLQLSMRSSEGNCETVLRETNDCMKLFEKMASSICEIASRFENAVNEIQKSLRASTETFNATDSIE
;
A
#
# COMPACT_ATOMS: atom_id res chain seq x y z
N MET A 1 4.04 0.57 49.59
CA MET A 1 3.62 -0.64 48.84
C MET A 1 2.38 -0.44 47.97
N LYS A 2 1.35 0.35 48.33
CA LYS A 2 0.22 0.63 47.41
C LYS A 2 0.50 1.65 46.28
N SER A 3 1.49 2.55 46.43
CA SER A 3 1.80 3.55 45.39
C SER A 3 2.52 2.94 44.18
N ASP A 4 3.49 2.06 44.40
CA ASP A 4 4.22 1.36 43.32
C ASP A 4 3.31 0.52 42.43
N PHE A 5 2.27 -0.09 43.01
CA PHE A 5 1.31 -0.90 42.25
C PHE A 5 0.45 -0.04 41.31
N ASN A 6 -0.03 1.12 41.79
CA ASN A 6 -0.82 2.04 40.97
C ASN A 6 0.04 2.73 39.89
N GLU A 7 1.32 3.00 40.16
CA GLU A 7 2.25 3.54 39.16
C GLU A 7 2.55 2.52 38.06
N ARG A 8 2.80 1.24 38.41
CA ARG A 8 2.99 0.16 37.43
C ARG A 8 1.76 -0.05 36.55
N LEU A 9 0.57 -0.14 37.16
CA LEU A 9 -0.69 -0.27 36.43
C LEU A 9 -0.94 0.90 35.47
N SER A 10 -0.66 2.13 35.91
CA SER A 10 -0.83 3.31 35.06
C SER A 10 0.13 3.31 33.87
N GLN A 11 1.36 2.81 34.07
CA GLN A 11 2.34 2.69 32.99
C GLN A 11 1.98 1.59 31.99
N GLU A 12 1.55 0.40 32.45
CA GLU A 12 1.09 -0.70 31.59
C GLU A 12 -0.08 -0.27 30.70
N PHE A 13 -1.12 0.34 31.28
CA PHE A 13 -2.26 0.84 30.49
C PHE A 13 -1.85 1.95 29.50
N SER A 14 -0.90 2.81 29.86
CA SER A 14 -0.41 3.87 28.95
C SER A 14 0.39 3.32 27.77
N PHE A 15 1.17 2.25 28.01
CA PHE A 15 1.95 1.57 26.98
C PHE A 15 1.06 0.78 26.01
N GLU A 16 0.07 0.06 26.54
CA GLU A 16 -0.93 -0.65 25.74
C GLU A 16 -1.74 0.30 24.86
N ALA A 17 -2.16 1.45 25.39
CA ALA A 17 -2.90 2.45 24.64
C ALA A 17 -2.08 3.07 23.49
N ALA A 18 -0.79 3.39 23.74
CA ALA A 18 0.11 3.89 22.71
C ALA A 18 0.36 2.85 21.60
N THR A 19 0.59 1.59 21.99
CA THR A 19 0.82 0.48 21.06
C THR A 19 -0.41 0.21 20.18
N LEU A 20 -1.60 0.22 20.77
CA LEU A 20 -2.87 0.07 20.03
C LEU A 20 -3.08 1.23 19.05
N GLN A 21 -2.72 2.46 19.44
CA GLN A 21 -2.84 3.63 18.58
C GLN A 21 -1.88 3.58 17.38
N ASP A 22 -0.66 3.10 17.58
CA ASP A 22 0.32 2.89 16.49
C ASP A 22 -0.14 1.80 15.53
N ILE A 23 -0.63 0.67 16.05
CA ILE A 23 -1.20 -0.41 15.24
C ILE A 23 -2.41 0.09 14.44
N TRP A 24 -3.30 0.85 15.05
CA TRP A 24 -4.47 1.43 14.38
C TRP A 24 -4.09 2.38 13.24
N SER A 25 -3.09 3.24 13.48
CA SER A 25 -2.54 4.15 12.45
C SER A 25 -1.98 3.39 11.25
N LEU A 26 -1.28 2.28 11.49
CA LEU A 26 -0.72 1.44 10.44
C LEU A 26 -1.81 0.69 9.66
N PHE A 27 -2.86 0.18 10.32
CA PHE A 27 -4.02 -0.40 9.64
C PHE A 27 -4.73 0.61 8.75
N HIS A 28 -4.92 1.85 9.22
CA HIS A 28 -5.55 2.89 8.42
C HIS A 28 -4.69 3.27 7.20
N THR A 29 -3.37 3.31 7.36
CA THR A 29 -2.43 3.51 6.26
C THR A 29 -2.54 2.38 5.21
N ALA A 30 -2.62 1.13 5.66
CA ALA A 30 -2.79 -0.04 4.81
C ALA A 30 -4.13 -0.01 4.04
N GLU A 31 -5.21 0.41 4.69
CA GLU A 31 -6.53 0.61 4.07
C GLU A 31 -6.49 1.66 2.94
N LEU A 32 -5.87 2.82 3.20
CA LEU A 32 -5.71 3.89 2.22
C LEU A 32 -4.88 3.45 1.01
N LEU A 33 -3.78 2.72 1.23
CA LEU A 33 -2.96 2.16 0.15
C LEU A 33 -3.75 1.19 -0.72
N THR A 34 -4.59 0.35 -0.10
CA THR A 34 -5.45 -0.60 -0.82
C THR A 34 -6.48 0.12 -1.68
N LYS A 35 -7.14 1.16 -1.16
CA LYS A 35 -8.08 1.99 -1.93
C LYS A 35 -7.40 2.65 -3.14
N ASN A 36 -6.22 3.23 -2.95
CA ASN A 36 -5.45 3.84 -4.03
C ASN A 36 -5.06 2.83 -5.12
N ALA A 37 -4.67 1.61 -4.74
CA ALA A 37 -4.36 0.54 -5.69
C ALA A 37 -5.60 0.15 -6.52
N ILE A 38 -6.77 0.01 -5.89
CA ILE A 38 -8.02 -0.29 -6.58
C ILE A 38 -8.35 0.80 -7.60
N THR A 39 -8.30 2.08 -7.22
CA THR A 39 -8.56 3.20 -8.13
C THR A 39 -7.60 3.20 -9.33
N LEU A 40 -6.31 2.89 -9.12
CA LEU A 40 -5.35 2.79 -10.22
C LEU A 40 -5.67 1.63 -11.16
N ILE A 41 -6.00 0.46 -10.62
CA ILE A 41 -6.40 -0.72 -11.43
C ILE A 41 -7.65 -0.41 -12.26
N GLU A 42 -8.64 0.26 -11.67
CA GLU A 42 -9.85 0.68 -12.39
C GLU A 42 -9.54 1.67 -13.51
N ALA A 43 -8.61 2.61 -13.29
CA ALA A 43 -8.15 3.54 -14.32
C ALA A 43 -7.30 2.87 -15.42
N MET A 44 -6.66 1.73 -15.14
CA MET A 44 -5.90 0.99 -16.16
C MET A 44 -6.78 0.35 -17.22
N LYS A 45 -8.02 -0.06 -16.88
CA LYS A 45 -8.96 -0.68 -17.82
C LYS A 45 -9.24 0.18 -19.07
N PRO A 46 -9.70 1.45 -18.95
CA PRO A 46 -9.94 2.28 -20.13
C PRO A 46 -8.66 2.58 -20.91
N THR A 47 -7.49 2.64 -20.24
CA THR A 47 -6.19 2.80 -20.90
C THR A 47 -5.81 1.57 -21.72
N GLN A 48 -6.07 0.37 -21.18
CA GLN A 48 -5.90 -0.89 -21.89
C GLN A 48 -6.84 -0.99 -23.11
N ASP A 49 -8.11 -0.63 -22.95
CA ASP A 49 -9.09 -0.64 -24.04
C ASP A 49 -8.70 0.33 -25.15
N LEU A 50 -8.23 1.53 -24.80
CA LEU A 50 -7.71 2.50 -25.75
C LEU A 50 -6.49 1.95 -26.50
N LEU A 51 -5.56 1.32 -25.79
CA LEU A 51 -4.37 0.71 -26.41
C LEU A 51 -4.76 -0.39 -27.41
N LEU A 52 -5.69 -1.27 -27.04
CA LEU A 52 -6.21 -2.32 -27.93
C LEU A 52 -6.86 -1.73 -29.19
N ASN A 53 -7.65 -0.65 -29.04
CA ASN A 53 -8.27 0.03 -30.16
C ASN A 53 -7.24 0.69 -31.09
N LEU A 54 -6.21 1.34 -30.53
CA LEU A 54 -5.13 1.95 -31.32
C LEU A 54 -4.31 0.90 -32.08
N LEU A 55 -4.03 -0.25 -31.46
CA LEU A 55 -3.38 -1.39 -32.12
C LEU A 55 -4.24 -1.98 -33.25
N GLN A 56 -5.57 -2.06 -33.07
CA GLN A 56 -6.46 -2.51 -34.14
C GLN A 56 -6.53 -1.51 -35.30
N LEU A 57 -6.50 -0.21 -35.00
CA LEU A 57 -6.47 0.85 -36.01
C LEU A 57 -5.16 0.86 -36.79
N SER A 58 -4.02 0.64 -36.15
CA SER A 58 -2.71 0.60 -36.82
C SER A 58 -2.65 -0.53 -37.85
N MET A 59 -3.18 -1.71 -37.51
CA MET A 59 -3.28 -2.86 -38.42
C MET A 59 -4.21 -2.64 -39.62
N ARG A 60 -5.12 -1.65 -39.55
CA ARG A 60 -6.10 -1.34 -40.61
C ARG A 60 -5.77 -0.08 -41.40
N SER A 61 -4.75 0.69 -41.00
CA SER A 61 -4.46 1.99 -41.60
C SER A 61 -3.72 1.85 -42.94
N SER A 62 -4.24 2.51 -43.98
CA SER A 62 -3.50 2.82 -45.21
C SER A 62 -2.56 4.01 -44.97
N GLU A 63 -1.45 4.05 -45.70
CA GLU A 63 -0.15 4.73 -45.45
C GLU A 63 -0.14 6.18 -44.90
N GLY A 64 -1.27 6.91 -44.85
CA GLY A 64 -1.36 8.29 -44.37
C GLY A 64 -1.58 8.49 -42.87
N ASN A 65 -2.18 7.53 -42.13
CA ASN A 65 -2.51 7.69 -40.71
C ASN A 65 -1.66 6.83 -39.75
N CYS A 66 -0.74 6.01 -40.29
CA CYS A 66 0.02 5.03 -39.52
C CYS A 66 0.91 5.70 -38.45
N GLU A 67 1.59 6.80 -38.79
CA GLU A 67 2.51 7.46 -37.86
C GLU A 67 1.79 8.09 -36.64
N THR A 68 0.63 8.71 -36.86
CA THR A 68 -0.20 9.27 -35.78
C THR A 68 -0.71 8.18 -34.85
N VAL A 69 -1.22 7.07 -35.41
CA VAL A 69 -1.73 5.94 -34.61
C VAL A 69 -0.59 5.29 -33.82
N LEU A 70 0.59 5.12 -34.41
CA LEU A 70 1.76 4.58 -33.71
C LEU A 70 2.22 5.50 -32.57
N ARG A 71 2.18 6.82 -32.78
CA ARG A 71 2.51 7.81 -31.76
C ARG A 71 1.54 7.76 -30.58
N GLU A 72 0.24 7.76 -30.85
CA GLU A 72 -0.81 7.64 -29.83
C GLU A 72 -0.72 6.29 -29.09
N THR A 73 -0.42 5.20 -29.80
CA THR A 73 -0.18 3.88 -29.20
C THR A 73 1.00 3.94 -28.22
N ASN A 74 2.12 4.55 -28.62
CA ASN A 74 3.30 4.68 -27.79
C ASN A 74 3.06 5.54 -26.55
N ASP A 75 2.32 6.64 -26.67
CA ASP A 75 1.98 7.48 -25.53
C ASP A 75 1.03 6.76 -24.55
N CYS A 76 0.09 5.97 -25.08
CA CYS A 76 -0.79 5.11 -24.28
C CYS A 76 0.01 4.02 -23.54
N MET A 77 0.99 3.39 -24.20
CA MET A 77 1.90 2.42 -23.57
C MET A 77 2.70 3.04 -22.42
N LYS A 78 3.29 4.22 -22.63
CA LYS A 78 4.04 4.93 -21.56
C LYS A 78 3.14 5.27 -20.36
N LEU A 79 1.90 5.66 -20.61
CA LEU A 79 0.94 5.91 -19.54
C LEU A 79 0.64 4.61 -18.76
N PHE A 80 0.41 3.51 -19.47
CA PHE A 80 0.16 2.21 -18.87
C PHE A 80 1.35 1.72 -18.03
N GLU A 81 2.58 1.85 -18.54
CA GLU A 81 3.81 1.54 -17.80
C GLU A 81 3.95 2.38 -16.53
N LYS A 82 3.67 3.68 -16.60
CA LYS A 82 3.71 4.58 -15.43
C LYS A 82 2.69 4.17 -14.37
N MET A 83 1.48 3.78 -14.79
CA MET A 83 0.44 3.30 -13.88
C MET A 83 0.84 1.97 -13.23
N ALA A 84 1.37 1.02 -14.00
CA ALA A 84 1.88 -0.25 -13.48
C ALA A 84 3.01 -0.04 -12.46
N SER A 85 3.96 0.86 -12.76
CA SER A 85 5.03 1.23 -11.83
C SER A 85 4.50 1.81 -10.52
N SER A 86 3.47 2.66 -10.59
CA SER A 86 2.84 3.27 -9.41
C SER A 86 2.15 2.22 -8.53
N ILE A 87 1.51 1.21 -9.14
CA ILE A 87 0.92 0.07 -8.40
C ILE A 87 2.00 -0.74 -7.69
N CYS A 88 3.12 -1.03 -8.36
CA CYS A 88 4.25 -1.75 -7.74
C CYS A 88 4.82 -0.99 -6.53
N GLU A 89 4.94 0.35 -6.63
CA GLU A 89 5.39 1.18 -5.51
C GLU A 89 4.40 1.13 -4.33
N ILE A 90 3.10 1.21 -4.60
CA ILE A 90 2.06 1.09 -3.56
C ILE A 90 2.12 -0.29 -2.89
N ALA A 91 2.29 -1.36 -3.67
CA ALA A 91 2.42 -2.72 -3.13
C ALA A 91 3.64 -2.85 -2.20
N SER A 92 4.79 -2.30 -2.60
CA SER A 92 6.00 -2.29 -1.75
C SER A 92 5.80 -1.49 -0.47
N ARG A 93 5.14 -0.32 -0.54
CA ARG A 93 4.81 0.49 0.64
C ARG A 93 3.86 -0.23 1.58
N PHE A 94 2.89 -0.96 1.03
CA PHE A 94 1.96 -1.78 1.82
C PHE A 94 2.69 -2.92 2.54
N GLU A 95 3.56 -3.64 1.82
CA GLU A 95 4.39 -4.70 2.41
C GLU A 95 5.26 -4.17 3.56
N ASN A 96 5.89 -3.01 3.37
CA ASN A 96 6.67 -2.36 4.43
C ASN A 96 5.80 -2.00 5.63
N ALA A 97 4.60 -1.43 5.42
CA ALA A 97 3.70 -1.11 6.52
C ALA A 97 3.30 -2.37 7.32
N VAL A 98 2.98 -3.48 6.65
CA VAL A 98 2.66 -4.76 7.29
C VAL A 98 3.85 -5.30 8.08
N ASN A 99 5.06 -5.22 7.51
CA ASN A 99 6.28 -5.66 8.20
C ASN A 99 6.55 -4.85 9.48
N GLU A 100 6.32 -3.54 9.45
CA GLU A 100 6.45 -2.70 10.65
C GLU A 100 5.37 -3.03 11.71
N ILE A 101 4.12 -3.29 11.31
CA ILE A 101 3.08 -3.78 12.23
C ILE A 101 3.54 -5.07 12.91
N GLN A 102 4.06 -6.03 12.14
CA GLN A 102 4.52 -7.32 12.68
C GLN A 102 5.69 -7.14 13.66
N LYS A 103 6.64 -6.25 13.37
CA LYS A 103 7.76 -5.95 14.27
C LYS A 103 7.26 -5.32 15.58
N SER A 104 6.39 -4.31 15.51
CA SER A 104 5.83 -3.65 16.69
C SER A 104 5.02 -4.62 17.56
N LEU A 105 4.24 -5.51 16.95
CA LEU A 105 3.51 -6.57 17.65
C LEU A 105 4.45 -7.56 18.37
N ARG A 106 5.54 -8.00 17.70
CA ARG A 106 6.54 -8.88 18.32
C ARG A 106 7.24 -8.22 19.49
N ALA A 107 7.74 -7.00 19.32
CA ALA A 107 8.41 -6.25 20.38
C ALA A 107 7.50 -6.07 21.61
N SER A 108 6.22 -5.77 21.38
CA SER A 108 5.23 -5.62 22.46
C SER A 108 4.99 -6.95 23.19
N THR A 109 4.93 -8.06 22.45
CA THR A 109 4.75 -9.42 23.01
C THR A 109 5.96 -9.88 23.82
N GLU A 110 7.17 -9.60 23.33
CA GLU A 110 8.42 -9.89 24.03
C GLU A 110 8.55 -9.07 25.33
N THR A 111 8.14 -7.81 25.30
CA THR A 111 8.12 -6.93 26.49
C THR A 111 7.15 -7.47 27.53
N PHE A 112 5.94 -7.87 27.13
CA PHE A 112 4.92 -8.46 28.00
C PHE A 112 5.40 -9.76 28.68
N ASN A 113 5.99 -10.67 27.90
CA ASN A 113 6.52 -11.94 28.43
C ASN A 113 7.71 -11.75 29.38
N ALA A 114 8.52 -10.70 29.17
CA ALA A 114 9.64 -10.38 30.05
C ALA A 114 9.16 -9.83 31.41
N THR A 115 8.02 -9.12 31.44
CA THR A 115 7.39 -8.65 32.69
C THR A 115 6.73 -9.78 33.50
N ASP A 116 6.14 -10.79 32.85
CA ASP A 116 5.55 -11.97 33.51
C ASP A 116 6.61 -12.94 34.09
N SER A 117 7.87 -12.82 33.68
CA SER A 117 8.98 -13.70 34.12
C SER A 117 9.68 -13.22 35.40
N ILE A 118 9.24 -12.10 35.98
CA ILE A 118 9.74 -11.56 37.26
C ILE A 118 8.73 -11.93 38.37
N GLU A 119 8.66 -13.22 38.69
CA GLU A 119 8.14 -13.72 39.97
C GLU A 119 9.30 -14.24 40.85
#